data_AF-A0A944C0N5-F1
#
_entry.id   AF-A0A944C0N5-F1
#
_cell.length_a   1.000
_cell.length_b   1.000
_cell.length_c   1.000
_cell.angle_alpha   90.00
_cell.angle_beta   90.00
_cell.angle_gamma   90.00
#
_symmetry.space_group_name_H-M   'P 1'
#
loop_
_entity.id
_entity.type
_entity.pdbx_description
1 polymer ?
#
loop_
_entity_poly.entity_id
_entity_poly.type
_entity_poly.pdbx_seq_one_letter_code
_entity_poly.pdbx_strand_id
1 'polypeptide(L)'
;MNEEVLLLKGNEAIAHAAVRCGCDGYFGYPITPQSEVLETLAEIEPWKTTGMIVLQAESEVASINMLYGGGGTGKRVMTSSSSPGIALMQEGISYMAGAEIPGLIVNVQRGGPGLGTIRPSQ
;
A
#
# COMPACT_ATOMS: atom_id res chain seq x y z
N MET A 1 20.08 -22.25 -14.38
CA MET A 1 19.53 -21.53 -13.21
C MET A 1 18.40 -22.38 -12.68
N ASN A 2 18.53 -22.91 -11.46
CA ASN A 2 17.34 -23.45 -10.80
C ASN A 2 16.43 -22.26 -10.48
N GLU A 3 15.16 -22.36 -10.84
CA GLU A 3 14.17 -21.39 -10.40
C GLU A 3 13.99 -21.56 -8.90
N GLU A 4 14.34 -20.52 -8.14
CA GLU A 4 14.13 -20.49 -6.71
C GLU A 4 12.65 -20.16 -6.45
N VAL A 5 11.86 -21.20 -6.14
CA VAL A 5 10.44 -21.08 -5.84
C VAL A 5 10.28 -20.78 -4.36
N LEU A 6 9.74 -19.60 -4.03
CA LEU A 6 9.46 -19.17 -2.68
C LEU A 6 7.97 -19.34 -2.35
N LEU A 7 7.66 -19.83 -1.15
CA LEU A 7 6.30 -19.84 -0.61
C LEU A 7 6.10 -18.57 0.23
N LEU A 8 5.36 -17.60 -0.31
CA LEU A 8 5.13 -16.30 0.32
C LEU A 8 3.66 -16.13 0.72
N LYS A 9 3.43 -15.35 1.79
CA LYS A 9 2.10 -14.79 2.06
C LYS A 9 1.72 -13.77 0.97
N GLY A 10 0.43 -13.52 0.81
CA GLY A 10 -0.06 -12.54 -0.18
C GLY A 10 0.50 -11.13 0.03
N ASN A 11 0.58 -10.67 1.29
CA ASN A 11 1.14 -9.37 1.64
C ASN A 11 2.64 -9.27 1.31
N GLU A 12 3.42 -10.32 1.61
CA GLU A 12 4.84 -10.40 1.26
C GLU A 12 5.02 -10.34 -0.27
N ALA A 13 4.19 -11.09 -1.01
CA ALA A 13 4.22 -11.09 -2.47
C ALA A 13 3.93 -9.69 -3.05
N ILE A 14 3.00 -8.92 -2.46
CA ILE A 14 2.71 -7.53 -2.85
C ILE A 14 3.93 -6.64 -2.62
N ALA A 15 4.59 -6.74 -1.45
CA ALA A 15 5.78 -5.96 -1.13
C ALA A 15 6.94 -6.25 -2.11
N HIS A 16 7.24 -7.54 -2.35
CA HIS A 16 8.26 -7.93 -3.32
C HIS A 16 7.91 -7.48 -4.75
N ALA A 17 6.64 -7.57 -5.15
CA ALA A 17 6.21 -7.11 -6.46
C ALA A 17 6.36 -5.60 -6.62
N ALA A 18 6.02 -4.81 -5.60
CA ALA A 18 6.17 -3.36 -5.62
C ALA A 18 7.61 -2.92 -5.91
N VAL A 19 8.57 -3.53 -5.20
CA VAL A 19 10.00 -3.25 -5.40
C VAL A 19 10.45 -3.69 -6.80
N ARG A 20 10.06 -4.89 -7.24
CA ARG A 20 10.41 -5.42 -8.58
C ARG A 20 9.84 -4.60 -9.72
N CYS A 21 8.67 -4.01 -9.55
CA CYS A 21 8.01 -3.15 -10.55
C CYS A 21 8.55 -1.71 -10.56
N GLY A 22 9.53 -1.40 -9.70
CA GLY A 22 10.13 -0.07 -9.61
C GLY A 22 9.18 0.97 -9.00
N CYS A 23 8.49 0.62 -7.92
CA CYS A 23 7.76 1.60 -7.12
C CYS A 23 8.75 2.61 -6.49
N ASP A 24 8.49 3.89 -6.65
CA ASP A 24 9.29 4.98 -6.10
C ASP A 24 8.95 5.26 -4.62
N GLY A 25 7.71 4.98 -4.19
CA GLY A 25 7.26 5.34 -2.85
C GLY A 25 6.07 4.53 -2.34
N TYR A 26 6.16 4.08 -1.09
CA TYR A 26 5.08 3.50 -0.31
C TYR A 26 4.73 4.40 0.86
N PHE A 27 3.45 4.74 0.97
CA PHE A 27 2.88 5.47 2.10
C PHE A 27 1.77 4.60 2.70
N GLY A 28 1.81 4.31 3.99
CA GLY A 28 0.78 3.44 4.58
C GLY A 28 0.59 3.68 6.06
N TYR A 29 -0.63 3.44 6.53
CA TYR A 29 -0.98 3.44 7.96
C TYR A 29 -1.28 2.00 8.41
N PRO A 30 -0.74 1.53 9.55
CA PRO A 30 -0.94 0.15 9.99
C PRO A 30 -2.41 -0.19 10.26
N ILE A 31 -2.94 -1.17 9.53
CA ILE A 31 -4.28 -1.73 9.77
C ILE A 31 -4.32 -3.21 9.38
N THR A 32 -4.74 -4.06 10.33
CA THR A 32 -4.90 -5.51 10.08
C THR A 32 -5.99 -5.74 9.02
N PRO A 33 -5.79 -6.62 8.01
CA PRO A 33 -4.67 -7.54 7.81
C PRO A 33 -3.59 -7.05 6.83
N GLN A 34 -3.51 -5.78 6.44
CA GLN A 34 -2.47 -5.37 5.49
C GLN A 34 -1.09 -5.14 6.13
N SER A 35 -0.97 -5.02 7.46
CA SER A 35 0.23 -4.48 8.13
C SER A 35 1.53 -5.14 7.70
N GLU A 36 1.45 -6.43 7.38
CA GLU A 36 2.55 -7.22 6.85
C GLU A 36 3.19 -6.63 5.58
N VAL A 37 2.48 -5.86 4.74
CA VAL A 37 3.08 -5.20 3.56
C VAL A 37 4.14 -4.17 4.00
N LEU A 38 3.81 -3.33 4.98
CA LEU A 38 4.75 -2.35 5.51
C LEU A 38 5.88 -3.03 6.28
N GLU A 39 5.56 -4.07 7.05
CA GLU A 39 6.56 -4.87 7.78
C GLU A 39 7.55 -5.55 6.82
N THR A 40 7.08 -6.18 5.75
CA THR A 40 7.96 -6.78 4.72
C THR A 40 8.79 -5.73 4.00
N LEU A 41 8.22 -4.56 3.64
CA LEU A 41 9.00 -3.47 3.06
C LEU A 41 10.07 -2.95 4.02
N ALA A 42 9.79 -2.91 5.33
CA ALA A 42 10.78 -2.54 6.34
C ALA A 42 11.89 -3.60 6.48
N GLU A 43 11.55 -4.88 6.35
CA GLU A 43 12.49 -5.99 6.44
C GLU A 43 13.45 -6.05 5.22
N ILE A 44 12.95 -5.85 4.01
CA ILE A 44 13.76 -5.94 2.78
C ILE A 44 14.49 -4.63 2.43
N GLU A 45 14.23 -3.55 3.19
CA GLU A 45 14.91 -2.25 3.11
C GLU A 45 15.12 -1.71 1.68
N PRO A 46 14.06 -1.56 0.85
CA PRO A 46 14.21 -1.22 -0.57
C PRO A 46 14.80 0.17 -0.81
N TRP A 47 14.78 1.06 0.19
CA TRP A 47 15.49 2.33 0.14
C TRP A 47 17.01 2.18 -0.01
N LYS A 48 17.59 1.02 0.35
CA LYS A 48 19.02 0.72 0.14
C LYS A 48 19.33 0.16 -1.24
N THR A 49 18.32 -0.35 -1.97
CA THR A 49 18.53 -1.06 -3.25
C THR A 49 17.96 -0.29 -4.43
N THR A 50 16.66 0.04 -4.42
CA THR A 50 15.98 0.78 -5.49
C THR A 50 15.86 2.27 -5.20
N GLY A 51 16.11 2.68 -3.95
CA GLY A 51 15.86 4.06 -3.50
C GLY A 51 14.38 4.35 -3.22
N MET A 52 13.53 3.31 -3.21
CA MET A 52 12.11 3.43 -2.87
C MET A 52 11.94 4.03 -1.48
N ILE A 53 11.12 5.07 -1.36
CA ILE A 53 10.74 5.64 -0.07
C ILE A 53 9.69 4.75 0.58
N VAL A 54 9.89 4.38 1.84
CA VAL A 54 8.90 3.64 2.64
C VAL A 54 8.61 4.49 3.87
N LEU A 55 7.37 4.95 3.99
CA LEU A 55 6.97 5.84 5.07
C LEU A 55 5.67 5.35 5.73
N GLN A 56 5.71 5.20 7.05
CA GLN A 56 4.53 5.00 7.86
C GLN A 56 3.85 6.36 8.07
N ALA A 57 2.67 6.52 7.46
CA ALA A 57 1.83 7.71 7.65
C ALA A 57 1.16 7.66 9.04
N GLU A 58 0.63 8.79 9.48
CA GLU A 58 -0.10 8.92 10.75
C GLU A 58 -1.56 8.47 10.66
N SER A 59 -2.11 8.41 9.44
CA SER A 59 -3.49 7.97 9.16
C SER A 59 -3.65 7.58 7.69
N GLU A 60 -4.75 6.90 7.35
CA GLU A 60 -5.12 6.67 5.96
C GLU A 60 -5.39 7.96 5.18
N VAL A 61 -5.88 9.00 5.84
CA VAL A 61 -6.09 10.33 5.23
C VAL A 61 -4.75 10.96 4.84
N ALA A 62 -3.75 10.86 5.70
CA ALA A 62 -2.41 11.33 5.37
C ALA A 62 -1.79 10.49 4.24
N SER A 63 -1.93 9.17 4.33
CA SER A 63 -1.41 8.22 3.34
C SER A 63 -1.93 8.52 1.92
N ILE A 64 -3.23 8.75 1.75
CA ILE A 64 -3.79 9.04 0.42
C ILE A 64 -3.37 10.42 -0.10
N ASN A 65 -3.17 11.41 0.77
CA ASN A 65 -2.69 12.74 0.36
C ASN A 65 -1.20 12.72 0.00
N MET A 66 -0.38 11.90 0.69
CA MET A 66 1.00 11.62 0.27
C MET A 66 1.03 10.91 -1.09
N LEU A 67 0.11 9.97 -1.33
CA LEU A 67 -0.04 9.30 -2.61
C LEU A 67 -0.41 10.28 -3.73
N TYR A 68 -1.37 11.17 -3.48
CA TYR A 68 -1.76 12.24 -4.40
C TYR A 68 -0.56 13.14 -4.76
N GLY A 69 0.21 13.58 -3.75
CA GLY A 69 1.41 14.38 -3.97
C GLY A 69 2.48 13.64 -4.76
N GLY A 70 2.78 12.39 -4.37
CA GLY A 70 3.77 11.54 -5.05
C GLY A 70 3.41 11.29 -6.52
N GLY A 71 2.17 10.89 -6.79
CA GLY A 71 1.67 10.69 -8.15
C GLY A 71 1.72 11.97 -8.99
N GLY A 72 1.37 13.12 -8.38
CA GLY A 72 1.41 14.43 -9.04
C GLY A 72 2.80 14.87 -9.47
N THR A 73 3.86 14.33 -8.86
CA THR A 73 5.26 14.56 -9.28
C THR A 73 5.74 13.60 -10.37
N GLY A 74 4.87 12.73 -10.89
CA GLY A 74 5.20 11.73 -11.91
C GLY A 74 5.88 10.48 -11.35
N LYS A 75 5.82 10.26 -10.03
CA LYS A 75 6.41 9.09 -9.36
C LYS A 75 5.43 7.93 -9.25
N ARG A 76 5.94 6.70 -9.34
CA ARG A 76 5.17 5.47 -9.16
C ARG A 76 4.98 5.20 -7.67
N VAL A 77 3.88 5.67 -7.12
CA VAL A 77 3.61 5.54 -5.69
C VAL A 77 2.46 4.58 -5.41
N MET A 78 2.52 3.95 -4.25
CA MET A 78 1.47 3.05 -3.77
C MET A 78 1.15 3.22 -2.30
N THR A 79 -0.03 2.74 -1.92
CA THR A 79 -0.45 2.55 -0.53
C THR A 79 -1.15 1.21 -0.41
N SER A 80 -1.22 0.68 0.82
CA SER A 80 -2.15 -0.40 1.14
C SER A 80 -2.90 -0.09 2.43
N SER A 81 -4.15 -0.54 2.48
CA SER A 81 -5.02 -0.42 3.64
C SER A 81 -6.00 -1.59 3.69
N SER A 82 -6.93 -1.55 4.64
CA SER A 82 -8.04 -2.52 4.72
C SER A 82 -9.35 -1.77 4.90
N SER A 83 -10.37 -2.19 4.16
CA SER A 83 -11.79 -1.80 4.24
C SER A 83 -12.11 -0.49 5.01
N PRO A 84 -12.11 -0.38 6.35
CA PRO A 84 -12.38 0.90 7.03
C PRO A 84 -11.41 2.01 6.66
N GLY A 85 -10.13 1.70 6.48
CA GLY A 85 -9.13 2.66 6.02
C GLY A 85 -9.37 3.13 4.58
N ILE A 86 -9.88 2.26 3.70
CA ILE A 86 -10.31 2.67 2.34
C ILE A 86 -11.50 3.63 2.39
N ALA A 87 -12.39 3.49 3.39
CA ALA A 87 -13.47 4.46 3.59
C ALA A 87 -12.92 5.84 3.99
N LEU A 88 -11.85 5.90 4.79
CA LEU A 88 -11.17 7.16 5.14
C LEU A 88 -10.42 7.78 3.95
N MET A 89 -10.00 6.98 2.96
CA MET A 89 -9.32 7.47 1.76
C MET A 89 -10.27 7.99 0.66
N GLN A 90 -11.59 7.86 0.80
CA GLN A 90 -12.54 8.12 -0.30
C GLN A 90 -12.42 9.53 -0.89
N GLU A 91 -12.22 10.54 -0.04
CA GLU A 91 -12.01 11.92 -0.50
C GLU A 91 -10.78 11.99 -1.40
N GLY A 92 -9.62 11.53 -0.92
CA GLY A 92 -8.37 11.55 -1.70
C GLY A 92 -8.44 10.73 -2.98
N ILE A 93 -9.14 9.58 -2.99
CA ILE A 93 -9.39 8.79 -4.19
C ILE A 93 -10.18 9.60 -5.23
N SER A 94 -11.23 10.30 -4.80
CA SER A 94 -12.03 11.16 -5.69
C SER A 94 -11.19 12.31 -6.27
N TYR A 95 -10.32 12.93 -5.46
CA TYR A 95 -9.41 13.98 -5.94
C TYR A 95 -8.37 13.46 -6.93
N MET A 96 -7.74 12.30 -6.67
CA MET A 96 -6.79 11.68 -7.60
C MET A 96 -7.45 11.36 -8.94
N ALA A 97 -8.67 10.80 -8.92
CA ALA A 97 -9.43 10.52 -10.13
C ALA A 97 -9.78 11.80 -10.90
N GLY A 98 -10.25 12.84 -10.21
CA GLY A 98 -10.60 14.11 -10.83
C GLY A 98 -9.41 14.88 -11.40
N ALA A 99 -8.22 14.69 -10.84
CA ALA A 99 -6.97 15.31 -11.30
C ALA A 99 -6.16 14.41 -12.25
N GLU A 100 -6.66 13.22 -12.59
CA GLU A 100 -5.96 12.21 -13.40
C GLU A 100 -4.56 11.85 -12.86
N ILE A 101 -4.40 11.87 -11.53
CA ILE A 101 -3.13 11.56 -10.87
C ILE A 101 -3.00 10.04 -10.67
N PRO A 102 -1.92 9.40 -11.17
CA PRO A 102 -1.73 7.98 -11.00
C PRO A 102 -1.29 7.62 -9.57
N GLY A 103 -1.79 6.49 -9.06
CA GLY A 103 -1.28 5.84 -7.86
C GLY A 103 -1.96 4.49 -7.63
N LEU A 104 -1.28 3.59 -6.93
CA LEU A 104 -1.79 2.25 -6.64
C LEU A 104 -2.33 2.16 -5.21
N ILE A 105 -3.55 1.67 -5.06
CA ILE A 105 -4.20 1.48 -3.77
C ILE A 105 -4.56 0.01 -3.63
N VAL A 106 -3.94 -0.68 -2.67
CA VAL A 106 -4.24 -2.08 -2.37
C VAL A 106 -5.18 -2.16 -1.18
N ASN A 107 -6.38 -2.70 -1.41
CA ASN A 107 -7.34 -3.00 -0.35
C ASN A 107 -7.23 -4.48 0.05
N VAL A 108 -6.59 -4.77 1.18
CA VAL A 108 -6.62 -6.12 1.76
C VAL A 108 -7.93 -6.25 2.55
N GLN A 109 -8.96 -6.72 1.87
CA GLN A 109 -10.33 -6.74 2.37
C GLN A 109 -10.47 -7.57 3.65
N ARG A 110 -11.25 -7.05 4.59
CA ARG A 110 -11.66 -7.71 5.84
C ARG A 110 -13.14 -7.51 6.09
N GLY A 111 -13.77 -8.36 6.88
CA GLY A 111 -15.22 -8.34 7.02
C GLY A 111 -15.76 -7.08 7.68
N GLY A 112 -16.72 -6.39 7.04
CA GLY A 112 -17.44 -5.22 7.58
C GLY A 112 -18.83 -5.57 8.17
N PRO A 113 -19.68 -4.56 8.49
CA PRO A 113 -19.44 -3.11 8.44
C PRO A 113 -18.73 -2.56 9.70
N GLY A 114 -18.31 -1.29 9.64
CA GLY A 114 -17.65 -0.60 10.76
C GLY A 114 -16.25 -1.15 11.05
N LEU A 115 -15.90 -1.34 12.32
CA LEU A 115 -14.64 -2.00 12.73
C LEU A 115 -14.53 -3.41 12.14
N GLY A 116 -15.66 -4.11 12.04
CA GLY A 116 -15.74 -5.38 11.36
C GLY A 116 -15.04 -6.53 12.09
N THR A 117 -14.58 -7.53 11.35
CA THR A 117 -13.71 -8.60 11.83
C THR A 117 -12.47 -8.69 10.94
N ILE A 118 -11.39 -9.30 11.45
CA ILE A 118 -10.18 -9.57 10.66
C ILE A 118 -10.34 -10.77 9.72
N ARG A 119 -11.49 -11.45 9.74
CA ARG A 119 -11.77 -12.58 8.86
C ARG A 119 -12.18 -12.08 7.48
N PRO A 120 -12.02 -12.89 6.42
CA PRO A 120 -12.57 -12.57 5.12
C PRO A 120 -14.08 -12.30 5.22
N SER A 121 -14.58 -11.19 4.66
CA SER A 121 -16.00 -11.11 4.27
C SER A 121 -16.15 -11.91 2.99
N GLN A 122 -16.84 -13.04 3.09
CA GLN A 122 -17.56 -13.62 1.96
C GLN A 122 -19.03 -13.27 2.10
#